data_AF-A0A497RVV0-F1
#
_entry.id   AF-A0A497RVV0-F1
#
_cell.length_a   1.000
_cell.length_b   1.000
_cell.length_c   1.000
_cell.angle_alpha   90.00
_cell.angle_beta   90.00
_cell.angle_gamma   90.00
#
_symmetry.space_group_name_H-M   'P 1'
#
loop_
_entity.id
_entity.type
_entity.pdbx_description
1 polymer ?
#
loop_
_entity_poly.entity_id
_entity_poly.type
_entity_poly.pdbx_seq_one_letter_code
_entity_poly.pdbx_strand_id
1 'polypeptide(L)' 'MAQTITEKIFSLHCGREVYANEIVMAEVDHAMSQDGTTPLAIKVFQEMEAGKVFNPEKISFVID' A
#
# COMPACT_ATOMS: atom_id res chain seq x y z
N MET A 1 -21.90 -8.27 -13.23
CA MET A 1 -22.57 -7.03 -12.74
C MET A 1 -21.70 -5.85 -13.12
N ALA A 2 -22.24 -4.63 -13.23
CA ALA A 2 -21.38 -3.47 -13.44
C ALA A 2 -20.58 -3.20 -12.15
N GLN A 3 -19.25 -3.10 -12.26
CA GLN A 3 -18.37 -2.78 -11.14
C GLN A 3 -18.44 -1.29 -10.78
N THR A 4 -18.33 -1.00 -9.48
CA THR A 4 -18.05 0.34 -8.95
C THR A 4 -16.63 0.79 -9.32
N ILE A 5 -16.30 2.07 -9.12
CA ILE A 5 -14.93 2.56 -9.38
C ILE A 5 -13.90 1.88 -8.47
N THR A 6 -14.25 1.64 -7.20
CA THR A 6 -13.39 0.95 -6.23
C THR A 6 -13.10 -0.48 -6.68
N GLU A 7 -14.12 -1.24 -7.05
CA GLU A 7 -13.96 -2.61 -7.56
C GLU A 7 -13.12 -2.65 -8.83
N LYS A 8 -13.27 -1.67 -9.74
CA LYS A 8 -12.44 -1.56 -10.94
C LYS A 8 -10.97 -1.32 -10.61
N ILE A 9 -10.67 -0.40 -9.67
CA ILE A 9 -9.30 -0.12 -9.24
C ILE A 9 -8.68 -1.38 -8.64
N PHE A 10 -9.35 -2.04 -7.69
CA PHE A 10 -8.81 -3.28 -7.13
C PHE A 10 -8.72 -4.40 -8.17
N SER A 11 -9.68 -4.51 -9.09
CA SER A 11 -9.62 -5.53 -10.14
C SER A 11 -8.40 -5.36 -11.04
N LEU A 12 -8.06 -4.10 -11.36
CA LEU A 12 -6.85 -3.77 -12.11
C LEU A 12 -5.59 -4.18 -11.34
N HIS A 13 -5.49 -3.84 -10.05
CA HIS A 13 -4.31 -4.14 -9.23
C HIS A 13 -4.21 -5.61 -8.78
N CYS A 14 -5.31 -6.36 -8.85
CA CYS A 14 -5.34 -7.81 -8.59
C CYS A 14 -5.25 -8.66 -9.87
N GLY A 15 -5.35 -8.06 -11.07
CA GLY A 15 -5.31 -8.77 -12.35
C GLY A 15 -6.52 -9.67 -12.63
N ARG A 16 -7.62 -9.51 -11.89
CA ARG A 16 -8.89 -10.25 -12.05
C ARG A 16 -10.06 -9.40 -11.59
N GLU A 17 -11.28 -9.73 -12.02
CA GLU A 17 -12.46 -9.11 -11.41
C GLU A 17 -12.54 -9.43 -9.91
N VAL A 18 -12.78 -8.39 -9.11
CA VAL A 18 -13.07 -8.47 -7.67
C VAL A 18 -14.30 -7.65 -7.35
N TYR A 19 -14.99 -8.02 -6.28
CA TYR A 19 -16.24 -7.42 -5.83
C TYR A 19 -16.23 -7.14 -4.33
N ALA A 20 -17.18 -6.29 -3.89
CA ALA A 20 -17.36 -6.00 -2.47
C ALA A 20 -17.46 -7.27 -1.61
N ASN A 21 -16.86 -7.22 -0.42
CA ASN A 21 -16.73 -8.31 0.57
C ASN A 21 -15.68 -9.39 0.23
N GLU A 22 -14.91 -9.25 -0.85
CA GLU A 22 -13.71 -10.06 -1.04
C GLU A 22 -12.52 -9.52 -0.25
N ILE A 23 -11.70 -10.42 0.32
CA ILE A 23 -10.36 -10.09 0.81
C ILE A 23 -9.39 -10.38 -0.32
N VAL A 24 -8.60 -9.38 -0.71
CA VAL A 24 -7.70 -9.45 -1.86
C VAL A 24 -6.31 -8.95 -1.50
N MET A 25 -5.31 -9.44 -2.24
CA MET A 25 -3.96 -8.88 -2.23
C MET A 25 -3.83 -7.98 -3.45
N ALA A 26 -3.53 -6.71 -3.23
CA ALA A 26 -3.38 -5.71 -4.29
C ALA A 26 -2.00 -5.04 -4.17
N GLU A 27 -1.38 -4.78 -5.32
CA GLU A 27 -0.13 -4.03 -5.40
C GLU A 27 -0.33 -2.60 -4.89
N VAL A 28 0.63 -2.09 -4.12
CA VAL A 28 0.62 -0.72 -3.61
C VAL A 28 1.37 0.17 -4.60
N ASP A 29 0.68 1.17 -5.15
CA ASP A 29 1.30 2.12 -6.07
C ASP A 29 2.20 3.14 -5.36
N HIS A 30 1.77 3.61 -4.19
CA HIS A 30 2.50 4.59 -3.40
C HIS A 30 2.16 4.48 -1.92
N ALA A 31 3.16 4.69 -1.05
CA ALA A 31 2.99 4.77 0.39
C ALA A 31 3.50 6.12 0.91
N MET A 32 2.79 6.71 1.86
CA MET A 32 3.14 8.00 2.45
C MET A 32 3.07 7.93 3.98
N SER A 33 4.02 8.58 4.65
CA SER A 33 3.98 8.82 6.10
C SER A 33 4.43 10.24 6.44
N GLN A 34 3.99 10.74 7.59
CA GLN A 34 4.36 12.07 8.09
C GLN A 34 5.37 11.98 9.25
N ASP A 35 5.90 13.10 9.72
CA ASP A 35 6.91 13.24 10.77
C ASP A 35 6.60 12.44 12.06
N GLY A 36 5.33 12.35 12.47
CA GLY A 36 4.91 11.59 13.64
C GLY A 36 4.84 10.07 13.44
N THR A 37 4.57 9.60 12.22
CA THR A 37 4.37 8.17 11.92
C THR A 37 5.59 7.51 11.27
N THR A 38 6.42 8.29 10.57
CA THR A 38 7.62 7.81 9.88
C THR A 38 8.61 7.12 10.84
N PRO A 39 8.97 7.69 12.00
CA PRO A 39 9.90 7.03 12.92
C PRO A 39 9.37 5.69 13.47
N LEU A 40 8.05 5.60 13.70
CA LEU A 40 7.41 4.37 14.17
C LEU A 40 7.45 3.28 13.09
N ALA A 41 7.12 3.64 11.84
CA ALA A 41 7.19 2.71 10.72
C ALA A 41 8.61 2.19 10.49
N ILE A 42 9.63 3.06 10.57
CA ILE A 42 11.05 2.66 10.44
C ILE A 42 11.45 1.71 11.57
N LYS A 43 11.06 2.01 12.82
CA LYS A 43 11.35 1.14 13.97
C LYS A 43 10.78 -0.27 13.76
N VAL A 44 9.50 -0.38 13.39
CA VAL A 44 8.85 -1.68 13.15
C VAL A 44 9.52 -2.40 11.97
N PHE A 45 9.85 -1.69 10.89
CA PHE A 45 10.53 -2.29 9.74
C PHE A 45 11.90 -2.90 10.12
N GLN A 46 12.66 -2.25 11.01
CA GLN A 46 13.92 -2.76 11.54
C GLN A 46 13.71 -3.96 12.47
N GLU A 47 12.70 -3.92 13.35
CA GLU A 47 12.34 -5.02 14.25
C GLU A 47 11.87 -6.28 13.49
N MET A 48 11.28 -6.10 12.31
CA MET A 48 10.94 -7.19 11.39
C MET A 48 12.17 -7.78 10.68
N GLU A 49 13.37 -7.26 10.95
CA GLU A 49 14.63 -7.62 10.26
C GLU A 49 14.51 -7.50 8.73
N ALA A 50 13.65 -6.59 8.25
CA ALA A 50 13.41 -6.40 6.84
C ALA A 50 14.60 -5.71 6.17
N GLY A 51 15.05 -6.24 5.03
CA GLY A 51 16.28 -5.77 4.39
C GLY A 51 16.14 -4.45 3.63
N LYS A 52 15.22 -4.40 2.66
CA LYS A 52 14.99 -3.22 1.80
C LYS A 52 13.50 -3.02 1.59
N VAL A 53 13.09 -1.76 1.49
CA VAL A 53 11.73 -1.39 1.10
C VAL A 53 11.41 -1.90 -0.31
N PHE A 54 10.12 -2.11 -0.60
CA PHE A 54 9.68 -2.67 -1.88
C PHE A 54 10.09 -1.79 -3.08
N ASN A 55 9.95 -0.47 -2.97
CA ASN A 55 10.43 0.49 -3.94
C ASN A 55 10.58 1.89 -3.30
N PRO A 56 11.80 2.46 -3.19
CA PRO A 56 12.00 3.76 -2.58
C PRO A 56 11.41 4.93 -3.39
N GLU A 57 11.22 4.79 -4.71
CA GLU A 57 10.57 5.81 -5.55
C GLU A 57 9.06 5.90 -5.31
N LYS A 58 8.47 4.86 -4.71
CA LYS A 58 7.04 4.76 -4.38
C LYS A 58 6.75 5.07 -2.90
N ILE A 59 7.70 5.69 -2.19
CA ILE A 59 7.57 6.04 -0.77
C ILE A 59 7.87 7.52 -0.58
N SER A 60 6.99 8.23 0.12
CA SER A 60 7.19 9.64 0.46
C SER A 60 7.09 9.88 1.96
N PHE A 61 8.10 10.55 2.50
CA PHE A 61 8.06 11.09 3.86
C PHE A 61 7.78 12.58 3.79
N VAL A 62 6.77 13.01 4.52
CA VAL A 62 6.35 14.41 4.59
C VAL A 62 6.67 14.93 5.98
N ILE A 63 7.26 16.12 6.04
CA ILE A 63 7.51 16.85 7.28
C ILE A 63 6.72 18.14 7.14
N ASP A 64 5.76 18.37 8.04
CA ASP A 64 4.96 19.59 8.12
C ASP A 64 5.33 20.49 9.31
#